data_AF-A0A4R7FLP3-F1
#
_entry.id   AF-A0A4R7FLP3-F1
#
_cell.length_a   1.000
_cell.length_b   1.000
_cell.length_c   1.000
_cell.angle_alpha   90.00
_cell.angle_beta   90.00
_cell.angle_gamma   90.00
#
_symmetry.space_group_name_H-M   'P 1'
#
loop_
_entity.id
_entity.type
_entity.pdbx_description
1 polymer ?
#
loop_
_entity_poly.entity_id
_entity_poly.type
_entity_poly.pdbx_seq_one_letter_code
_entity_poly.pdbx_strand_id
1 'polypeptide(L)'
;MQTFLPYPSFEASAHVLDGPRLGKQRVETLQILRALVVPTYGWQRHPAVAMWRGHVPALTAYGLAMVREWTARGFADAVAPQLLEFAPEVEGRSERWLAQQGLLPSWVGDPLLHESHRSKLIAKDPDVYRTLFPGTPEGLDYVWPGGEAPAEPTLEHGVWVLRVEALEPWRTYELLGLPAVDARGRVTPAWRQQLRAFEDELVTGVVVGVLSAEEPDLLHLAVVTGGAAPATVHDVEYTAVGVRFEGNLERGSLPVPAVLQNPRRFFHVRLVTPLETLLGDAEDA
;
A
#
# COMPACT_ATOMS: atom_id res chain seq x y z
N MET A 1 -9.75 -12.22 7.73
CA MET A 1 -8.47 -11.74 7.19
C MET A 1 -7.37 -12.69 7.65
N GLN A 2 -6.88 -13.56 6.79
CA GLN A 2 -5.79 -14.49 7.08
C GLN A 2 -5.11 -14.93 5.78
N THR A 3 -3.90 -15.48 5.88
CA THR A 3 -3.26 -16.20 4.76
C THR A 3 -3.33 -17.71 4.94
N PHE A 4 -3.37 -18.46 3.83
CA PHE A 4 -3.22 -19.92 3.84
C PHE A 4 -1.91 -20.32 3.17
N LEU A 5 -1.02 -20.94 3.94
CA LEU A 5 0.30 -21.39 3.46
C LEU A 5 0.54 -22.86 3.82
N PRO A 6 -0.22 -23.81 3.22
CA PRO A 6 -0.06 -25.24 3.48
C PRO A 6 1.26 -25.83 2.97
N TYR A 7 1.98 -25.11 2.09
CA TYR A 7 3.30 -25.49 1.59
C TYR A 7 4.27 -24.30 1.65
N PRO A 8 5.59 -24.54 1.66
CA PRO A 8 6.59 -23.48 1.56
C PRO A 8 6.45 -22.65 0.27
N SER A 9 6.07 -23.30 -0.83
CA SER A 9 5.85 -22.61 -2.10
C SER A 9 4.50 -21.91 -2.14
N PHE A 10 4.50 -20.63 -2.53
CA PHE A 10 3.29 -19.83 -2.72
C PHE A 10 2.42 -20.38 -3.85
N GLU A 11 3.03 -20.88 -4.92
CA GLU A 11 2.32 -21.49 -6.05
C GLU A 11 1.69 -22.82 -5.68
N ALA A 12 2.43 -23.71 -5.00
CA ALA A 12 1.87 -24.96 -4.50
C ALA A 12 0.74 -24.71 -3.50
N SER A 13 0.88 -23.67 -2.66
CA SER A 13 -0.17 -23.24 -1.74
C SER A 13 -1.41 -22.73 -2.46
N ALA A 14 -1.27 -21.94 -3.53
CA ALA A 14 -2.39 -21.47 -4.33
C ALA A 14 -3.14 -22.64 -5.00
N HIS A 15 -2.38 -23.57 -5.58
CA HIS A 15 -2.91 -24.66 -6.38
C HIS A 15 -3.88 -25.56 -5.60
N VAL A 16 -3.59 -25.83 -4.32
CA VAL A 16 -4.43 -26.71 -3.49
C VAL A 16 -5.68 -26.04 -2.91
N LEU A 17 -5.81 -24.72 -3.00
CA LEU A 17 -7.00 -24.04 -2.48
C LEU A 17 -8.20 -24.25 -3.39
N ASP A 18 -9.36 -24.53 -2.82
CA ASP A 18 -10.64 -24.45 -3.53
C ASP A 18 -10.95 -23.01 -3.98
N GLY A 19 -11.89 -22.88 -4.91
CA GLY A 19 -12.29 -21.60 -5.50
C GLY A 19 -12.65 -20.52 -4.47
N PRO A 20 -13.57 -20.79 -3.51
CA PRO A 20 -13.92 -19.82 -2.48
C PRO A 20 -12.73 -19.33 -1.65
N ARG A 21 -11.85 -20.23 -1.20
CA ARG A 21 -10.69 -19.86 -0.36
C ARG A 21 -9.63 -19.15 -1.19
N LEU A 22 -9.34 -19.59 -2.40
CA LEU A 22 -8.42 -18.92 -3.33
C LEU A 22 -8.89 -17.49 -3.67
N GLY A 23 -10.17 -17.33 -4.01
CA GLY A 23 -10.76 -16.02 -4.29
C GLY A 23 -10.63 -15.07 -3.10
N LYS A 24 -10.84 -15.59 -1.88
CA LYS A 24 -10.69 -14.83 -0.64
C LYS A 24 -9.23 -14.47 -0.34
N GLN A 25 -8.27 -15.36 -0.64
CA GLN A 25 -6.85 -15.10 -0.41
C GLN A 25 -6.33 -13.87 -1.17
N ARG A 26 -6.81 -13.63 -2.40
CA ARG A 26 -6.44 -12.42 -3.16
C ARG A 26 -6.85 -11.14 -2.42
N VAL A 27 -8.08 -11.07 -1.94
CA VAL A 27 -8.63 -9.89 -1.25
C VAL A 27 -8.05 -9.74 0.16
N GLU A 28 -7.93 -10.83 0.93
CA GLU A 28 -7.37 -10.76 2.28
C GLU A 28 -5.87 -10.42 2.26
N THR A 29 -5.13 -10.84 1.24
CA THR A 29 -3.73 -10.42 1.03
C THR A 29 -3.64 -8.90 0.84
N LEU A 30 -4.47 -8.34 -0.04
CA LEU A 30 -4.54 -6.88 -0.24
C LEU A 30 -4.92 -6.13 1.05
N GLN A 31 -5.81 -6.69 1.87
CA GLN A 31 -6.17 -6.12 3.17
C GLN A 31 -5.00 -6.13 4.16
N ILE A 32 -4.21 -7.21 4.19
CA ILE A 32 -3.02 -7.30 5.04
C ILE A 32 -1.96 -6.30 4.57
N LEU A 33 -1.71 -6.20 3.25
CA LEU A 33 -0.80 -5.20 2.67
C LEU A 33 -1.20 -3.77 3.05
N ARG A 34 -2.50 -3.43 2.95
CA ARG A 34 -3.02 -2.14 3.42
C ARG A 34 -2.82 -1.94 4.92
N ALA A 35 -3.00 -2.97 5.74
CA ALA A 35 -2.75 -2.89 7.18
C ALA A 35 -1.26 -2.69 7.50
N LEU A 36 -0.35 -3.17 6.66
CA LEU A 36 1.10 -2.98 6.83
C LEU A 36 1.57 -1.58 6.41
N VAL A 37 1.05 -1.06 5.30
CA VAL A 37 1.61 0.14 4.64
C VAL A 37 0.75 1.40 4.84
N VAL A 38 -0.57 1.27 4.82
CA VAL A 38 -1.47 2.44 4.82
C VAL A 38 -1.74 2.88 6.27
N PRO A 39 -1.39 4.13 6.65
CA PRO A 39 -1.65 4.62 7.99
C PRO A 39 -3.14 4.57 8.33
N THR A 40 -3.47 4.28 9.59
CA THR A 40 -4.85 4.24 10.12
C THR A 40 -5.77 3.18 9.50
N TYR A 41 -5.26 2.30 8.62
CA TYR A 41 -6.04 1.18 8.11
C TYR A 41 -6.40 0.21 9.27
N GLY A 42 -7.52 -0.51 9.14
CA GLY A 42 -7.97 -1.46 10.15
C GLY A 42 -7.02 -2.66 10.30
N TRP A 43 -7.22 -3.43 11.37
CA TRP A 43 -6.59 -4.76 11.55
C TRP A 43 -5.06 -4.80 11.76
N GLN A 44 -4.40 -3.66 12.01
CA GLN A 44 -2.94 -3.57 12.22
C GLN A 44 -2.39 -4.42 13.38
N ARG A 45 -3.25 -4.85 14.30
CA ARG A 45 -2.92 -5.74 15.45
C ARG A 45 -3.28 -7.21 15.20
N HIS A 46 -3.76 -7.55 14.01
CA HIS A 46 -4.17 -8.92 13.69
C HIS A 46 -2.95 -9.86 13.59
N PRO A 47 -3.01 -11.11 14.08
CA PRO A 47 -1.88 -12.05 14.03
C PRO A 47 -1.30 -12.26 12.64
N ALA A 48 -2.15 -12.44 11.62
CA ALA A 48 -1.68 -12.54 10.23
C ALA A 48 -0.93 -11.26 9.76
N VAL A 49 -1.33 -10.06 10.20
CA VAL A 49 -0.58 -8.83 9.88
C VAL A 49 0.74 -8.79 10.62
N ALA A 50 0.78 -9.25 11.87
CA ALA A 50 2.02 -9.35 12.62
C ALA A 50 3.02 -10.29 11.92
N MET A 51 2.58 -11.48 11.49
CA MET A 51 3.41 -12.46 10.78
C MET A 51 4.07 -11.89 9.51
N TRP A 52 3.37 -11.03 8.78
CA TRP A 52 3.86 -10.43 7.54
C TRP A 52 4.58 -9.08 7.70
N ARG A 53 4.73 -8.56 8.93
CA ARG A 53 5.55 -7.35 9.15
C ARG A 53 6.98 -7.60 8.67
N GLY A 54 7.53 -6.61 7.97
CA GLY A 54 8.86 -6.68 7.37
C GLY A 54 8.92 -7.36 6.01
N HIS A 55 7.84 -7.99 5.53
CA HIS A 55 7.85 -8.83 4.34
C HIS A 55 6.81 -8.41 3.28
N VAL A 56 6.65 -7.10 3.07
CA VAL A 56 5.71 -6.55 2.07
C VAL A 56 5.96 -7.14 0.67
N PRO A 57 7.19 -7.18 0.13
CA PRO A 57 7.45 -7.80 -1.18
C PRO A 57 7.04 -9.28 -1.26
N ALA A 58 7.34 -10.07 -0.22
CA ALA A 58 6.98 -11.49 -0.20
C ALA A 58 5.46 -11.70 -0.10
N LEU A 59 4.74 -10.88 0.68
CA LEU A 59 3.28 -10.93 0.74
C LEU A 59 2.64 -10.50 -0.59
N THR A 60 3.20 -9.50 -1.28
CA THR A 60 2.76 -9.11 -2.62
C THR A 60 2.93 -10.28 -3.59
N ALA A 61 4.10 -10.95 -3.58
CA ALA A 61 4.34 -12.12 -4.42
C ALA A 61 3.42 -13.31 -4.09
N TYR A 62 3.13 -13.54 -2.81
CA TYR A 62 2.11 -14.50 -2.37
C TYR A 62 0.74 -14.19 -2.99
N GLY A 63 0.29 -12.93 -2.89
CA GLY A 63 -0.97 -12.49 -3.50
C GLY A 63 -1.00 -12.68 -5.02
N LEU A 64 0.11 -12.38 -5.70
CA LEU A 64 0.24 -12.59 -7.14
C LEU A 64 0.19 -14.08 -7.51
N ALA A 65 0.75 -14.99 -6.70
CA ALA A 65 0.59 -16.43 -6.92
C ALA A 65 -0.89 -16.86 -6.84
N MET A 66 -1.65 -16.31 -5.90
CA MET A 66 -3.10 -16.55 -5.80
C MET A 66 -3.85 -16.00 -7.02
N VAL A 67 -3.46 -14.83 -7.53
CA VAL A 67 -4.05 -14.26 -8.75
C VAL A 67 -3.71 -15.11 -9.98
N ARG A 68 -2.47 -15.59 -10.13
CA ARG A 68 -2.06 -16.46 -11.24
C ARG A 68 -2.88 -17.75 -11.27
N GLU A 69 -3.05 -18.42 -10.14
CA GLU A 69 -3.90 -19.61 -10.05
C GLU A 69 -5.37 -19.29 -10.33
N TRP A 70 -5.87 -18.16 -9.83
CA TRP A 70 -7.26 -17.72 -10.08
C TRP A 70 -7.53 -17.47 -11.57
N THR A 71 -6.62 -16.81 -12.26
CA THR A 71 -6.73 -16.53 -13.70
C THR A 71 -6.51 -17.79 -14.55
N ALA A 72 -5.61 -18.68 -14.15
CA ALA A 72 -5.43 -19.99 -14.80
C ALA A 72 -6.70 -20.85 -14.76
N ARG A 73 -7.55 -20.68 -13.73
CA ARG A 73 -8.88 -21.31 -13.63
C ARG A 73 -9.98 -20.62 -14.45
N GLY A 74 -9.64 -19.59 -15.23
CA GLY A 74 -10.57 -18.90 -16.13
C GLY A 74 -11.36 -17.76 -15.49
N PHE A 75 -11.02 -17.34 -14.27
CA PHE A 75 -11.68 -16.20 -13.63
C PHE A 75 -10.99 -14.87 -13.95
N ALA A 76 -11.78 -13.79 -14.00
CA ALA A 76 -11.25 -12.44 -14.23
C ALA A 76 -10.43 -11.92 -13.04
N ASP A 77 -9.41 -11.11 -13.34
CA ASP A 77 -8.60 -10.41 -12.34
C ASP A 77 -8.83 -8.89 -12.35
N ALA A 78 -8.80 -8.32 -11.15
CA ALA A 78 -8.79 -6.89 -10.88
C ALA A 78 -7.91 -6.56 -9.66
N VAL A 79 -7.20 -7.54 -9.11
CA VAL A 79 -6.48 -7.44 -7.84
C VAL A 79 -4.97 -7.35 -8.06
N ALA A 80 -4.38 -7.96 -9.10
CA ALA A 80 -2.93 -7.86 -9.32
C ALA A 80 -2.42 -6.41 -9.43
N PRO A 81 -3.05 -5.50 -10.19
CA PRO A 81 -2.57 -4.11 -10.24
C PRO A 81 -2.55 -3.43 -8.86
N GLN A 82 -3.55 -3.71 -8.02
CA GLN A 82 -3.61 -3.17 -6.67
C GLN A 82 -2.57 -3.79 -5.73
N LEU A 83 -2.20 -5.06 -5.92
CA LEU A 83 -1.13 -5.71 -5.17
C LEU A 83 0.24 -5.12 -5.53
N LEU A 84 0.46 -4.87 -6.82
CA LEU A 84 1.73 -4.32 -7.32
C LEU A 84 2.03 -2.92 -6.79
N GLU A 85 1.02 -2.13 -6.42
CA GLU A 85 1.24 -0.85 -5.72
C GLU A 85 2.04 -0.98 -4.41
N PHE A 86 2.11 -2.17 -3.80
CA PHE A 86 2.84 -2.36 -2.54
C PHE A 86 4.30 -2.77 -2.72
N ALA A 87 4.64 -3.39 -3.86
CA ALA A 87 5.99 -3.80 -4.20
C ALA A 87 6.10 -4.03 -5.71
N PRO A 88 6.19 -2.97 -6.54
CA PRO A 88 6.27 -3.11 -8.00
C PRO A 88 7.43 -3.99 -8.46
N GLU A 89 8.54 -3.99 -7.71
CA GLU A 89 9.77 -4.71 -8.03
C GLU A 89 9.62 -6.24 -8.11
N VAL A 90 8.54 -6.79 -7.54
CA VAL A 90 8.28 -8.24 -7.55
C VAL A 90 7.55 -8.70 -8.82
N GLU A 91 7.10 -7.78 -9.68
CA GLU A 91 6.43 -8.13 -10.93
C GLU A 91 7.34 -9.02 -11.80
N GLY A 92 6.81 -10.15 -12.25
CA GLY A 92 7.56 -11.13 -13.06
C GLY A 92 8.72 -11.81 -12.33
N ARG A 93 8.91 -11.61 -11.02
CA ARG A 93 9.96 -12.27 -10.23
C ARG A 93 9.47 -13.59 -9.63
N SER A 94 10.41 -14.52 -9.46
CA SER A 94 10.15 -15.82 -8.85
C SER A 94 10.35 -15.79 -7.34
N GLU A 95 9.79 -16.77 -6.64
CA GLU A 95 10.03 -16.98 -5.21
C GLU A 95 11.53 -17.18 -4.90
N ARG A 96 12.28 -17.80 -5.82
CA ARG A 96 13.74 -17.93 -5.72
C ARG A 96 14.44 -16.57 -5.73
N TRP A 97 13.98 -15.62 -6.54
CA TRP A 97 14.54 -14.27 -6.55
C TRP A 97 14.34 -13.60 -5.19
N LEU A 98 13.16 -13.71 -4.58
CA LEU A 98 12.90 -13.20 -3.23
C LEU A 98 13.86 -13.80 -2.20
N ALA A 99 14.08 -15.11 -2.25
CA ALA A 99 15.02 -15.80 -1.37
C ALA A 99 16.44 -15.25 -1.53
N GLN A 100 16.89 -15.03 -2.77
CA GLN A 100 18.21 -14.48 -3.09
C GLN A 100 18.38 -13.04 -2.63
N GLN A 101 17.30 -12.25 -2.61
CA GLN A 101 17.30 -10.89 -2.08
C GLN A 101 17.11 -10.83 -0.55
N GLY A 102 16.95 -11.97 0.13
CA GLY A 102 16.67 -12.01 1.57
C GLY A 102 15.29 -11.44 1.94
N LEU A 103 14.34 -11.43 0.99
CA LEU A 103 13.00 -10.86 1.18
C LEU A 103 11.97 -11.90 1.66
N LEU A 104 12.27 -13.20 1.56
CA LEU A 104 11.40 -14.24 2.08
C LEU A 104 11.47 -14.29 3.62
N PRO A 105 10.32 -14.42 4.30
CA PRO A 105 10.30 -14.64 5.74
C PRO A 105 11.03 -15.92 6.15
N SER A 106 11.73 -15.91 7.28
CA SER A 106 12.52 -17.06 7.76
C SER A 106 11.63 -18.27 8.13
N TRP A 107 10.37 -18.01 8.44
CA TRP A 107 9.37 -19.03 8.76
C TRP A 107 8.78 -19.72 7.52
N VAL A 108 9.05 -19.24 6.30
CA VAL A 108 8.71 -19.98 5.08
C VAL A 108 9.60 -21.23 5.00
N GLY A 109 8.99 -22.40 5.07
CA GLY A 109 9.70 -23.68 5.20
C GLY A 109 9.55 -24.34 6.57
N ASP A 110 9.04 -23.63 7.59
CA ASP A 110 8.79 -24.21 8.91
C ASP A 110 7.65 -25.26 8.83
N PRO A 111 7.95 -26.55 9.09
CA PRO A 111 6.95 -27.61 9.02
C PRO A 111 5.75 -27.38 9.95
N LEU A 112 5.96 -26.80 11.14
CA LEU A 112 4.89 -26.57 12.12
C LEU A 112 3.91 -25.51 11.64
N LEU A 113 4.42 -24.46 10.99
CA LEU A 113 3.60 -23.45 10.34
C LEU A 113 2.74 -24.10 9.26
N HIS A 114 3.35 -24.78 8.30
CA HIS A 114 2.64 -25.38 7.18
C HIS A 114 1.62 -26.43 7.62
N GLU A 115 1.94 -27.24 8.62
CA GLU A 115 1.02 -28.21 9.22
C GLU A 115 -0.18 -27.53 9.90
N SER A 116 0.02 -26.46 10.67
CA SER A 116 -1.09 -25.73 11.28
C SER A 116 -2.03 -25.13 10.23
N HIS A 117 -1.52 -24.62 9.11
CA HIS A 117 -2.35 -24.10 8.02
C HIS A 117 -3.11 -25.21 7.29
N ARG A 118 -2.50 -26.39 7.07
CA ARG A 118 -3.18 -27.58 6.53
C ARG A 118 -4.30 -28.05 7.46
N SER A 119 -4.05 -28.14 8.76
CA SER A 119 -5.06 -28.49 9.77
C SER A 119 -6.26 -27.53 9.75
N LYS A 120 -6.02 -26.23 9.62
CA LYS A 120 -7.08 -25.24 9.52
C LYS A 120 -7.82 -25.31 8.19
N LEU A 121 -7.19 -25.69 7.09
CA LEU A 121 -7.89 -25.97 5.82
C LEU A 121 -8.80 -27.20 5.95
N ILE A 122 -8.33 -28.30 6.56
CA ILE A 122 -9.15 -29.48 6.86
C ILE A 122 -10.37 -29.10 7.69
N ALA A 123 -10.20 -28.31 8.76
CA ALA A 123 -11.33 -27.84 9.57
C ALA A 123 -12.33 -26.97 8.79
N LYS A 124 -11.89 -26.36 7.68
CA LYS A 124 -12.75 -25.53 6.84
C LYS A 124 -13.55 -26.37 5.83
N ASP A 125 -12.95 -27.42 5.28
CA ASP A 125 -13.61 -28.35 4.34
C ASP A 125 -12.94 -29.73 4.43
N PRO A 126 -13.43 -30.61 5.32
CA PRO A 126 -12.76 -31.88 5.57
C PRO A 126 -12.75 -32.81 4.36
N ASP A 127 -13.80 -32.77 3.53
CA ASP A 127 -13.95 -33.67 2.39
C ASP A 127 -12.93 -33.34 1.28
N VAL A 128 -12.65 -32.04 1.06
CA VAL A 128 -11.64 -31.59 0.11
C VAL A 128 -10.23 -31.82 0.66
N TYR A 129 -9.95 -31.35 1.87
CA TYR A 129 -8.57 -31.18 2.31
C TYR A 129 -7.96 -32.40 3.00
N ARG A 130 -8.75 -33.36 3.53
CA ARG A 130 -8.19 -34.61 4.07
C ARG A 130 -7.49 -35.43 2.98
N THR A 131 -8.06 -35.45 1.78
CA THR A 131 -7.47 -36.15 0.64
C THR A 131 -6.20 -35.45 0.14
N LEU A 132 -6.14 -34.13 0.21
CA LEU A 132 -4.97 -33.34 -0.20
C LEU A 132 -3.83 -33.38 0.84
N PHE A 133 -4.14 -33.52 2.12
CA PHE A 133 -3.16 -33.47 3.22
C PHE A 133 -3.17 -34.73 4.09
N PRO A 134 -2.94 -35.92 3.50
CA PRO A 134 -2.98 -37.17 4.25
C PRO A 134 -1.98 -37.15 5.41
N GLY A 135 -2.43 -37.55 6.59
CA GLY A 135 -1.60 -37.62 7.80
C GLY A 135 -1.39 -36.31 8.54
N THR A 136 -1.97 -35.18 8.09
CA THR A 136 -1.94 -33.93 8.86
C THR A 136 -2.80 -34.05 10.12
N PRO A 137 -2.28 -33.75 11.32
CA PRO A 137 -3.09 -33.71 12.55
C PRO A 137 -4.20 -32.67 12.45
N GLU A 138 -5.43 -33.05 12.79
CA GLU A 138 -6.58 -32.14 12.83
C GLU A 138 -6.66 -31.41 14.18
N GLY A 139 -7.30 -30.24 14.21
CA GLY A 139 -7.59 -29.51 15.46
C GLY A 139 -6.43 -28.67 16.00
N LEU A 140 -5.28 -28.66 15.33
CA LEU A 140 -4.15 -27.77 15.68
C LEU A 140 -4.57 -26.29 15.68
N ASP A 141 -4.01 -25.51 16.62
CA ASP A 141 -4.05 -24.06 16.58
C ASP A 141 -3.15 -23.49 15.49
N TYR A 142 -3.46 -22.29 15.01
CA TYR A 142 -2.58 -21.62 14.05
C TYR A 142 -1.24 -21.32 14.72
N VAL A 143 -0.15 -21.65 14.03
CA VAL A 143 1.16 -21.11 14.34
C VAL A 143 1.27 -19.78 13.61
N TRP A 144 1.26 -18.68 14.37
CA TRP A 144 1.53 -17.34 13.86
C TRP A 144 2.92 -16.91 14.33
N PRO A 145 3.94 -16.94 13.45
CA PRO A 145 5.21 -16.30 13.72
C PRO A 145 5.00 -14.83 14.10
N GLY A 146 5.85 -14.33 15.01
CA GLY A 146 5.99 -12.90 15.17
C GLY A 146 6.47 -12.26 13.86
N GLY A 147 6.26 -10.96 13.71
CA GLY A 147 6.90 -10.22 12.64
C GLY A 147 8.41 -10.21 12.86
N GLU A 148 9.16 -10.35 11.78
CA GLU A 148 10.58 -10.04 11.79
C GLU A 148 10.71 -8.53 11.67
N ALA A 149 11.52 -7.92 12.52
CA ALA A 149 11.81 -6.50 12.36
C ALA A 149 12.55 -6.34 11.02
N PRO A 150 12.01 -5.61 10.04
CA PRO A 150 12.79 -5.30 8.86
C PRO A 150 14.02 -4.49 9.29
N ALA A 151 15.07 -4.53 8.49
CA ALA A 151 16.02 -3.41 8.48
C ALA A 151 15.19 -2.18 8.07
N GLU A 152 15.01 -1.23 9.00
CA GLU A 152 14.27 -0.01 8.67
C GLU A 152 15.08 0.73 7.60
N PRO A 153 14.55 0.91 6.37
CA PRO A 153 15.24 1.72 5.40
C PRO A 153 15.32 3.14 5.95
N THR A 154 16.45 3.80 5.74
CA THR A 154 16.57 5.20 6.14
C THR A 154 15.71 6.05 5.20
N LEU A 155 14.56 6.45 5.70
CA LEU A 155 13.60 7.29 4.98
C LEU A 155 13.97 8.77 5.18
N GLU A 156 15.08 9.20 4.60
CA GLU A 156 15.62 10.55 4.78
C GLU A 156 14.82 11.61 4.01
N HIS A 157 14.18 11.19 2.92
CA HIS A 157 13.44 12.06 2.02
C HIS A 157 11.94 11.99 2.28
N GLY A 158 11.21 12.95 1.73
CA GLY A 158 9.76 12.91 1.75
C GLY A 158 9.13 14.03 0.95
N VAL A 159 7.84 13.85 0.68
CA VAL A 159 7.02 14.81 -0.06
C VAL A 159 5.70 14.98 0.67
N TRP A 160 5.30 16.22 0.87
CA TRP A 160 3.94 16.54 1.31
C TRP A 160 2.98 16.32 0.16
N VAL A 161 1.84 15.69 0.42
CA VAL A 161 0.82 15.39 -0.59
C VAL A 161 -0.50 16.01 -0.18
N LEU A 162 -1.06 16.81 -1.08
CA LEU A 162 -2.42 17.35 -0.99
C LEU A 162 -3.33 16.61 -1.97
N ARG A 163 -4.41 16.02 -1.46
CA ARG A 163 -5.46 15.42 -2.28
C ARG A 163 -6.45 16.52 -2.69
N VAL A 164 -6.85 16.54 -3.96
CA VAL A 164 -7.85 17.46 -4.51
C VAL A 164 -8.88 16.68 -5.33
N GLU A 165 -10.10 17.23 -5.48
CA GLU A 165 -11.11 16.61 -6.36
C GLU A 165 -10.78 16.89 -7.82
N ALA A 166 -10.58 18.17 -8.15
CA ALA A 166 -10.21 18.65 -9.47
C ALA A 166 -8.97 19.53 -9.36
N LEU A 167 -8.15 19.51 -10.40
CA LEU A 167 -6.87 20.21 -10.43
C LEU A 167 -6.96 21.62 -11.03
N GLU A 168 -7.88 21.82 -11.97
CA GLU A 168 -7.98 23.02 -12.79
C GLU A 168 -8.10 24.34 -11.98
N PRO A 169 -8.94 24.44 -10.92
CA PRO A 169 -9.02 25.67 -10.14
C PRO A 169 -7.68 26.05 -9.50
N TRP A 170 -6.95 25.06 -9.00
CA TRP A 170 -5.67 25.26 -8.33
C TRP A 170 -4.58 25.72 -9.29
N ARG A 171 -4.57 25.19 -10.52
CA ARG A 171 -3.69 25.66 -11.60
C ARG A 171 -4.04 27.08 -12.02
N THR A 172 -5.33 27.37 -12.20
CA THR A 172 -5.81 28.69 -12.65
C THR A 172 -5.41 29.80 -11.68
N TYR A 173 -5.54 29.55 -10.38
CA TYR A 173 -5.23 30.55 -9.35
C TYR A 173 -3.78 30.52 -8.87
N GLU A 174 -2.97 29.55 -9.32
CA GLU A 174 -1.62 29.31 -8.79
C GLU A 174 -1.62 29.20 -7.25
N LEU A 175 -2.62 28.49 -6.73
CA LEU A 175 -2.85 28.28 -5.29
C LEU A 175 -3.02 26.78 -5.01
N LEU A 176 -2.68 26.38 -3.79
CA LEU A 176 -3.19 25.14 -3.18
C LEU A 176 -3.84 25.48 -1.86
N GLY A 177 -5.00 24.87 -1.58
CA GLY A 177 -5.78 25.16 -0.39
C GLY A 177 -6.25 23.92 0.36
N LEU A 178 -6.18 24.00 1.68
CA LEU A 178 -6.82 23.05 2.59
C LEU A 178 -8.03 23.74 3.26
N PRO A 179 -9.26 23.18 3.16
CA PRO A 179 -10.44 23.86 3.68
C PRO A 179 -10.42 23.93 5.21
N ALA A 180 -11.02 24.99 5.77
CA ALA A 180 -11.04 25.22 7.21
C ALA A 180 -11.69 24.07 8.01
N VAL A 181 -12.56 23.29 7.36
CA VAL A 181 -13.28 22.15 7.94
C VAL A 181 -13.09 20.89 7.09
N ASP A 182 -13.23 19.71 7.71
CA ASP A 182 -13.21 18.44 6.99
C ASP A 182 -14.44 18.28 6.06
N ALA A 183 -14.47 17.19 5.29
CA ALA A 183 -15.56 16.89 4.35
C ALA A 183 -16.96 16.76 5.01
N ARG A 184 -17.04 16.70 6.34
CA ARG A 184 -18.30 16.67 7.12
C ARG A 184 -18.57 18.00 7.83
N GLY A 185 -17.81 19.05 7.54
CA GLY A 185 -17.93 20.35 8.17
C GLY A 185 -17.39 20.42 9.61
N ARG A 186 -16.45 19.53 10.00
CA ARG A 186 -15.93 19.44 11.37
C ARG A 186 -14.44 19.77 11.47
N VAL A 187 -14.03 20.28 12.62
CA VAL A 187 -12.63 20.58 12.97
C VAL A 187 -12.13 19.57 14.02
N THR A 188 -11.96 18.32 13.59
CA THR A 188 -11.48 17.24 14.46
C THR A 188 -10.00 17.45 14.86
N PRO A 189 -9.48 16.79 15.93
CA PRO A 189 -8.06 16.87 16.25
C PRO A 189 -7.14 16.45 15.09
N ALA A 190 -7.53 15.40 14.34
CA ALA A 190 -6.79 14.94 13.17
C ALA A 190 -6.86 15.93 12.00
N TRP A 191 -7.96 16.67 11.85
CA TRP A 191 -8.06 17.75 10.87
C TRP A 191 -7.19 18.95 11.26
N ARG A 192 -7.22 19.36 12.53
CA ARG A 192 -6.35 20.42 13.07
C ARG A 192 -4.87 20.11 12.90
N GLN A 193 -4.48 18.85 13.02
CA GLN A 193 -3.11 18.43 12.75
C GLN A 193 -2.74 18.62 11.28
N GLN A 194 -3.65 18.31 10.34
CA GLN A 194 -3.43 18.54 8.91
C GLN A 194 -3.33 20.03 8.57
N LEU A 195 -4.21 20.87 9.14
CA LEU A 195 -4.14 22.33 8.96
C LEU A 195 -2.82 22.90 9.46
N ARG A 196 -2.40 22.53 10.68
CA ARG A 196 -1.11 22.98 11.24
C ARG A 196 0.07 22.54 10.38
N ALA A 197 0.11 21.26 10.00
CA ALA A 197 1.16 20.77 9.10
C ALA A 197 1.15 21.52 7.76
N PHE A 198 -0.02 21.82 7.20
CA PHE A 198 -0.12 22.58 5.96
C PHE A 198 0.44 24.01 6.11
N GLU A 199 0.13 24.68 7.22
CA GLU A 199 0.60 26.04 7.52
C GLU A 199 2.11 26.09 7.83
N ASP A 200 2.59 25.15 8.63
CA ASP A 200 3.95 25.14 9.17
C ASP A 200 4.98 24.58 8.17
N GLU A 201 4.56 23.65 7.31
CA GLU A 201 5.49 22.85 6.48
C GLU A 201 5.50 23.26 5.00
N LEU A 202 4.40 23.84 4.48
CA LEU A 202 4.37 24.36 3.10
C LEU A 202 4.91 25.80 3.06
N VAL A 203 6.22 25.92 3.21
CA VAL A 203 6.97 27.18 3.09
C VAL A 203 7.59 27.32 1.70
N THR A 204 7.96 28.55 1.32
CA THR A 204 8.54 28.86 0.00
C THR A 204 9.73 27.94 -0.34
N GLY A 205 9.69 27.35 -1.54
CA GLY A 205 10.70 26.42 -2.05
C GLY A 205 10.39 24.95 -1.80
N VAL A 206 9.42 24.61 -0.94
CA VAL A 206 8.99 23.22 -0.73
C VAL A 206 8.25 22.70 -1.95
N VAL A 207 8.62 21.49 -2.40
CA VAL A 207 7.86 20.74 -3.42
C VAL A 207 6.72 19.99 -2.73
N VAL A 208 5.51 20.16 -3.25
CA VAL A 208 4.30 19.48 -2.81
C VAL A 208 3.72 18.66 -3.96
N GLY A 209 3.37 17.42 -3.66
CA GLY A 209 2.61 16.56 -4.56
C GLY A 209 1.12 16.84 -4.45
N VAL A 210 0.41 16.84 -5.58
CA VAL A 210 -1.02 17.06 -5.67
C VAL A 210 -1.65 15.85 -6.32
N LEU A 211 -2.50 15.16 -5.57
CA LEU A 211 -3.18 13.95 -6.01
C LEU A 211 -4.63 14.30 -6.38
N SER A 212 -4.90 14.42 -7.67
CA SER A 212 -6.22 14.72 -8.23
C SER A 212 -7.08 13.46 -8.34
N ALA A 213 -8.39 13.56 -8.09
CA ALA A 213 -9.31 12.46 -8.33
C ALA A 213 -9.58 12.23 -9.82
N GLU A 214 -9.41 13.27 -10.65
CA GLU A 214 -9.56 13.22 -12.11
C GLU A 214 -8.37 12.53 -12.81
N GLU A 215 -7.19 12.58 -12.19
CA GLU A 215 -5.92 12.04 -12.74
C GLU A 215 -5.23 11.15 -11.68
N PRO A 216 -5.85 10.01 -11.29
CA PRO A 216 -5.40 9.22 -10.13
C PRO A 216 -4.06 8.50 -10.31
N ASP A 217 -3.60 8.39 -11.56
CA ASP A 217 -2.33 7.76 -11.95
C ASP A 217 -1.16 8.76 -11.94
N LEU A 218 -1.41 10.04 -11.66
CA LEU A 218 -0.40 11.08 -11.58
C LEU A 218 -0.33 11.70 -10.18
N LEU A 219 0.89 12.02 -9.78
CA LEU A 219 1.18 12.95 -8.69
C LEU A 219 1.71 14.24 -9.32
N HIS A 220 0.85 15.25 -9.45
CA HIS A 220 1.27 16.54 -9.98
C HIS A 220 2.18 17.23 -8.98
N LEU A 221 3.25 17.87 -9.44
CA LEU A 221 4.14 18.57 -8.53
C LEU A 221 3.95 20.08 -8.64
N ALA A 222 4.10 20.75 -7.50
CA ALA A 222 4.14 22.20 -7.44
C ALA A 222 5.17 22.66 -6.41
N VAL A 223 5.81 23.79 -6.68
CA VAL A 223 6.72 24.44 -5.74
C VAL A 223 5.98 25.57 -5.04
N VAL A 224 6.05 25.61 -3.73
CA VAL A 224 5.45 26.67 -2.93
C VAL A 224 6.18 27.99 -3.19
N THR A 225 5.44 29.04 -3.54
CA THR A 225 5.96 30.38 -3.86
C THR A 225 5.68 31.40 -2.76
N GLY A 226 4.70 31.16 -1.89
CA GLY A 226 4.34 32.06 -0.79
C GLY A 226 3.79 31.31 0.42
N GLY A 227 3.88 31.95 1.59
CA GLY A 227 3.39 31.39 2.85
C GLY A 227 1.87 31.28 2.93
N ALA A 228 1.40 30.47 3.88
CA ALA A 228 -0.02 30.20 4.07
C ALA A 228 -0.82 31.47 4.45
N ALA A 229 -1.93 31.70 3.75
CA ALA A 229 -2.88 32.78 4.00
C ALA A 229 -4.32 32.33 3.73
N PRO A 230 -5.33 32.97 4.35
CA PRO A 230 -6.72 32.72 4.02
C PRO A 230 -7.03 33.06 2.55
N ALA A 231 -7.76 32.19 1.86
CA ALA A 231 -8.25 32.41 0.51
C ALA A 231 -9.69 31.89 0.37
N THR A 232 -10.45 32.50 -0.54
CA THR A 232 -11.80 32.04 -0.90
C THR A 232 -11.80 31.59 -2.34
N VAL A 233 -12.16 30.33 -2.57
CA VAL A 233 -12.32 29.76 -3.91
C VAL A 233 -13.71 29.16 -4.00
N HIS A 234 -14.52 29.63 -4.96
CA HIS A 234 -15.92 29.20 -5.16
C HIS A 234 -16.74 29.19 -3.85
N ASP A 235 -16.70 30.29 -3.09
CA ASP A 235 -17.42 30.49 -1.82
C ASP A 235 -17.01 29.56 -0.66
N VAL A 236 -15.89 28.85 -0.78
CA VAL A 236 -15.31 28.04 0.28
C VAL A 236 -14.04 28.69 0.80
N GLU A 237 -13.90 28.77 2.13
CA GLU A 237 -12.71 29.28 2.80
C GLU A 237 -11.63 28.19 2.93
N TYR A 238 -10.41 28.57 2.53
CA TYR A 238 -9.22 27.75 2.59
C TYR A 238 -8.13 28.47 3.38
N THR A 239 -7.30 27.69 4.06
CA THR A 239 -5.90 28.08 4.26
C THR A 239 -5.17 27.70 2.98
N ALA A 240 -4.57 28.66 2.29
CA ALA A 240 -3.94 28.44 0.99
C ALA A 240 -2.50 28.96 0.92
N VAL A 241 -1.69 28.31 0.10
CA VAL A 241 -0.32 28.73 -0.25
C VAL A 241 -0.27 29.06 -1.74
N GLY A 242 0.55 30.05 -2.09
CA GLY A 242 0.93 30.29 -3.49
C GLY A 242 1.80 29.16 -4.00
N VAL A 243 1.57 28.71 -5.23
CA VAL A 243 2.37 27.65 -5.85
C VAL A 243 2.64 27.90 -7.32
N ARG A 244 3.69 27.28 -7.86
CA ARG A 244 3.90 27.13 -9.29
C ARG A 244 3.95 25.64 -9.62
N PHE A 245 3.09 25.18 -10.52
CA PHE A 245 3.09 23.76 -10.91
C PHE A 245 4.27 23.43 -11.83
N GLU A 246 4.95 22.33 -11.56
CA GLU A 246 6.17 21.92 -12.24
C GLU A 246 6.22 20.41 -12.44
N GLY A 247 5.74 19.95 -13.60
CA GLY A 247 5.81 18.54 -13.95
C GLY A 247 4.88 17.64 -13.12
N ASN A 248 4.99 16.34 -13.39
CA ASN A 248 4.20 15.29 -12.76
C ASN A 248 5.10 14.06 -12.56
N LEU A 249 4.75 13.24 -11.56
CA LEU A 249 5.27 11.88 -11.43
C LEU A 249 4.17 10.88 -11.75
N GLU A 250 4.52 9.83 -12.49
CA GLU A 250 3.64 8.68 -12.58
C GLU A 250 3.53 8.01 -11.21
N ARG A 251 2.32 7.71 -10.77
CA ARG A 251 2.08 7.00 -9.51
C ARG A 251 2.90 5.71 -9.42
N GLY A 252 3.02 4.99 -10.53
CA GLY A 252 3.76 3.74 -10.63
C GLY A 252 5.29 3.89 -10.52
N SER A 253 5.84 5.10 -10.68
CA SER A 253 7.28 5.35 -10.55
C SER A 253 7.74 5.49 -9.09
N LEU A 254 6.80 5.67 -8.15
CA LEU A 254 7.12 5.62 -6.73
C LEU A 254 7.63 4.22 -6.36
N PRO A 255 8.64 4.10 -5.49
CA PRO A 255 9.08 2.79 -5.01
C PRO A 255 7.97 1.97 -4.34
N VAL A 256 7.04 2.63 -3.64
CA VAL A 256 5.85 2.01 -3.03
C VAL A 256 4.62 2.87 -3.31
N PRO A 257 3.96 2.75 -4.47
CA PRO A 257 2.81 3.59 -4.85
C PRO A 257 1.65 3.57 -3.84
N ALA A 258 1.49 2.46 -3.10
CA ALA A 258 0.41 2.26 -2.14
C ALA A 258 0.42 3.29 -0.98
N VAL A 259 1.53 3.98 -0.72
CA VAL A 259 1.58 5.07 0.27
C VAL A 259 0.61 6.22 -0.07
N LEU A 260 0.27 6.39 -1.36
CA LEU A 260 -0.72 7.36 -1.83
C LEU A 260 -2.17 6.95 -1.56
N GLN A 261 -2.41 5.70 -1.11
CA GLN A 261 -3.72 5.25 -0.63
C GLN A 261 -4.07 5.83 0.75
N ASN A 262 -3.21 6.67 1.34
CA ASN A 262 -3.50 7.39 2.58
C ASN A 262 -4.83 8.18 2.45
N PRO A 263 -5.81 7.95 3.36
CA PRO A 263 -7.13 8.58 3.24
C PRO A 263 -7.15 10.05 3.68
N ARG A 264 -6.06 10.58 4.23
CA ARG A 264 -5.97 11.98 4.65
C ARG A 264 -6.00 12.92 3.44
N ARG A 265 -6.45 14.16 3.66
CA ARG A 265 -6.45 15.20 2.62
C ARG A 265 -5.05 15.77 2.44
N PHE A 266 -4.34 15.98 3.55
CA PHE A 266 -2.95 16.40 3.55
C PHE A 266 -2.11 15.44 4.38
N PHE A 267 -1.03 14.92 3.81
CA PHE A 267 -0.19 13.92 4.47
C PHE A 267 1.23 13.92 3.92
N HIS A 268 2.16 13.44 4.73
CA HIS A 268 3.55 13.29 4.33
C HIS A 268 3.81 11.86 3.86
N VAL A 269 4.44 11.72 2.70
CA VAL A 269 4.96 10.46 2.17
C VAL A 269 6.47 10.44 2.41
N ARG A 270 6.95 9.39 3.05
CA ARG A 270 8.37 9.17 3.30
C ARG A 270 8.96 8.38 2.13
N LEU A 271 10.11 8.83 1.63
CA LEU A 271 10.76 8.26 0.46
C LEU A 271 12.17 7.77 0.82
N VAL A 272 12.57 6.67 0.21
CA VAL A 272 13.96 6.16 0.28
C VAL A 272 14.86 7.00 -0.63
N THR A 273 14.37 7.30 -1.84
CA THR A 273 15.08 8.07 -2.87
C THR A 273 14.63 9.53 -2.85
N PRO A 274 15.54 10.50 -3.10
CA PRO A 274 15.16 11.90 -3.29
C PRO A 274 14.10 12.07 -4.39
N LEU A 275 13.25 13.09 -4.26
CA LEU A 275 12.18 13.35 -5.22
C LEU A 275 12.76 13.73 -6.60
N GLU A 276 13.91 14.40 -6.60
CA GLU A 276 14.64 14.86 -7.78
C GLU A 276 15.05 13.68 -8.66
N THR A 277 15.47 12.56 -8.06
CA THR A 277 15.84 11.36 -8.83
C THR A 277 14.61 10.68 -9.45
N LEU A 278 13.42 10.83 -8.84
CA LEU A 278 12.18 10.26 -9.38
C LEU A 278 11.62 11.05 -10.56
N LEU A 279 11.97 12.34 -10.65
CA LEU A 279 11.58 13.22 -11.76
C LEU A 279 12.30 12.88 -13.07
N GLY A 280 13.38 12.09 -13.00
CA GLY A 280 14.33 11.90 -14.10
C GLY A 280 15.12 13.18 -14.35
N ASP A 281 16.37 13.05 -14.81
CA ASP A 281 17.09 14.22 -15.32
C ASP A 281 16.33 14.72 -16.55
N ALA A 282 15.57 15.81 -16.38
CA ALA A 282 14.89 16.51 -17.47
C ALA A 282 15.88 17.23 -18.43
N GLU A 283 17.14 16.79 -18.49
CA GLU A 283 18.20 17.40 -19.32
C GLU A 283 18.63 16.55 -20.53
N ASP A 284 18.11 15.33 -20.74
CA ASP A 284 18.41 14.53 -21.95
C ASP A 284 17.14 14.19 -22.75
N ALA A 285 16.44 15.21 -23.27
CA ALA A 285 15.43 15.08 -24.32
C ALA A 285 15.52 16.20 -25.36
#